data_AF-A0A4Y7JRM4-F1
#
_entry.id   AF-A0A4Y7JRM4-F1
#
_cell.length_a   1.000
_cell.length_b   1.000
_cell.length_c   1.000
_cell.angle_alpha   90.00
_cell.angle_beta   90.00
_cell.angle_gamma   90.00
#
_symmetry.space_group_name_H-M   'P 1'
#
loop_
_entity.id
_entity.type
_entity.pdbx_description
1 polymer ?
#
loop_
_entity_poly.entity_id
_entity_poly.type
_entity_poly.pdbx_seq_one_letter_code
_entity_poly.pdbx_strand_id
1 'polypeptide(L)'
;MGERKVRCHYIPPDLDPAKIPPIQRKKQQDCRWMLPMSIRCKTCGNYMGRGTKVNTRKEIVDGETYLGIRIHRAYFKCSTCSAEFTIKTDPQNSDYTVEFGATRNFEPWRVEDQEVDRRKDAEGDPLKSLENRTRVSKREMDTDADIDQVRSIKARHAAVSSEAMLEALQRNAKEKEKQLEAQDEAIAKSIFRNKEIVLRIHDEEDQAVRTLKTKIVDYRDPTTGSLTKSRFLRPCSRGEELNLSKLISNSSCVRVSVIKKPRTVPKS
;
A
#
# COMPACT_ATOMS: atom_id res chain seq x y z
N MET A 1 -54.96 32.19 20.51
CA MET A 1 -53.54 31.81 20.63
C MET A 1 -52.75 33.06 20.95
N GLY A 2 -51.83 33.01 21.91
CA GLY A 2 -50.94 34.16 22.19
C GLY A 2 -49.97 34.40 21.03
N GLU A 3 -49.64 35.66 20.78
CA GLU A 3 -48.66 36.05 19.76
C GLU A 3 -47.26 35.54 20.11
N ARG A 4 -46.41 35.24 19.11
CA ARG A 4 -45.00 34.84 19.35
C ARG A 4 -44.18 35.94 20.02
N LYS A 5 -44.54 37.22 19.78
CA LYS A 5 -43.88 38.40 20.33
C LYS A 5 -44.89 39.24 21.08
N VAL A 6 -45.29 38.77 22.25
CA VAL A 6 -46.21 39.50 23.12
C VAL A 6 -45.53 40.79 23.60
N ARG A 7 -46.19 41.95 23.42
CA ARG A 7 -45.66 43.25 23.84
C ARG A 7 -45.72 43.45 25.36
N CYS A 8 -46.80 43.00 25.99
CA CYS A 8 -47.00 43.15 27.43
C CYS A 8 -47.51 41.82 28.02
N HIS A 9 -46.82 41.31 29.03
CA HIS A 9 -47.34 40.25 29.88
C HIS A 9 -48.03 40.89 31.10
N TYR A 10 -49.20 40.39 31.48
CA TYR A 10 -49.86 40.80 32.72
C TYR A 10 -49.02 40.35 33.93
N ILE A 11 -48.61 41.32 34.75
CA ILE A 11 -47.91 41.08 36.01
C ILE A 11 -48.92 41.33 37.13
N PRO A 12 -49.20 40.35 38.00
CA PRO A 12 -50.14 40.54 39.10
C PRO A 12 -49.62 41.63 40.06
N PRO A 13 -50.53 42.44 40.66
CA PRO A 13 -50.15 43.61 41.47
C PRO A 13 -49.36 43.25 42.74
N ASP A 14 -49.47 42.01 43.22
CA ASP A 14 -48.79 41.52 44.42
C ASP A 14 -47.36 40.96 44.16
N LEU A 15 -46.91 40.91 42.89
CA LEU A 15 -45.63 40.28 42.52
C LEU A 15 -44.44 41.22 42.75
N ASP A 16 -43.74 41.02 43.86
CA ASP A 16 -42.48 41.71 44.14
C ASP A 16 -41.27 40.98 43.50
N PRO A 17 -40.51 41.61 42.59
CA PRO A 17 -39.37 40.98 41.93
C PRO A 17 -38.22 40.63 42.90
N ALA A 18 -38.12 41.33 44.04
CA ALA A 18 -37.08 41.10 45.03
C ALA A 18 -37.28 39.80 45.85
N LYS A 19 -38.50 39.27 45.90
CA LYS A 19 -38.83 38.06 46.68
C LYS A 19 -38.58 36.77 45.90
N ILE A 20 -38.31 36.85 44.59
CA ILE A 20 -38.15 35.69 43.71
C ILE A 20 -36.66 35.28 43.72
N PRO A 21 -36.32 34.08 44.20
CA PRO A 21 -34.94 33.61 44.17
C PRO A 21 -34.49 33.35 42.71
N PRO A 22 -33.21 33.62 42.38
CA PRO A 22 -32.69 33.30 41.06
C PRO A 22 -32.70 31.78 40.84
N ILE A 23 -33.26 31.34 39.72
CA ILE A 23 -33.29 29.92 39.34
C ILE A 23 -31.87 29.44 39.09
N GLN A 24 -31.39 28.50 39.91
CA GLN A 24 -30.13 27.81 39.66
C GLN A 24 -30.29 26.87 38.46
N ARG A 25 -29.56 27.15 37.39
CA ARG A 25 -29.57 26.31 36.19
C ARG A 25 -28.74 25.05 36.44
N LYS A 26 -29.21 23.91 35.92
CA LYS A 26 -28.44 22.67 35.90
C LYS A 26 -27.10 22.92 35.19
N LYS A 27 -26.01 22.32 35.72
CA LYS A 27 -24.68 22.36 35.09
C LYS A 27 -24.72 21.81 33.66
N GLN A 28 -25.53 20.76 33.46
CA GLN A 28 -25.73 20.13 32.18
C GLN A 28 -26.93 20.74 31.45
N GLN A 29 -26.73 21.16 30.20
CA GLN A 29 -27.74 21.77 29.35
C GLN A 29 -28.05 20.87 28.17
N ASP A 30 -29.33 20.67 27.88
CA ASP A 30 -29.76 19.91 26.70
C ASP A 30 -29.67 20.78 25.45
N CYS A 31 -29.05 20.27 24.40
CA CYS A 31 -28.84 20.97 23.13
C CYS A 31 -29.02 20.00 21.95
N ARG A 32 -29.43 20.55 20.81
CA ARG A 32 -29.45 19.78 19.56
C ARG A 32 -28.18 20.06 18.79
N TRP A 33 -27.33 19.06 18.66
CA TRP A 33 -26.02 19.15 18.00
C TRP A 33 -26.01 18.40 16.68
N MET A 34 -25.06 18.76 15.83
CA MET A 34 -24.63 17.95 14.70
C MET A 34 -23.26 17.37 15.03
N LEU A 35 -23.01 16.11 14.68
CA LEU A 35 -21.70 15.51 14.88
C LEU A 35 -20.64 16.27 14.07
N PRO A 36 -19.54 16.74 14.70
CA PRO A 36 -18.50 17.51 14.00
C PRO A 36 -17.61 16.65 13.10
N MET A 37 -17.47 15.36 13.43
CA MET A 37 -16.63 14.39 12.71
C MET A 37 -17.38 13.06 12.54
N SER A 38 -16.91 12.23 11.63
CA SER A 38 -17.38 10.85 11.48
C SER A 38 -16.77 9.96 12.58
N ILE A 39 -17.62 9.15 13.21
CA ILE A 39 -17.27 8.40 14.42
C ILE A 39 -17.71 6.96 14.28
N ARG A 40 -16.89 6.04 14.77
CA ARG A 40 -17.25 4.64 15.02
C ARG A 40 -17.50 4.42 16.52
N CYS A 41 -18.69 3.94 16.86
CA CYS A 41 -19.00 3.57 18.24
C CYS A 41 -18.16 2.34 18.66
N LYS A 42 -17.54 2.40 19.85
CA LYS A 42 -16.74 1.28 20.38
C LYS A 42 -17.60 0.09 20.80
N THR A 43 -18.84 0.32 21.25
CA THR A 43 -19.72 -0.73 21.80
C THR A 43 -20.38 -1.58 20.72
N CYS A 44 -20.93 -0.97 19.67
CA CYS A 44 -21.68 -1.69 18.62
C CYS A 44 -20.99 -1.65 17.25
N GLY A 45 -19.89 -0.91 17.09
CA GLY A 45 -19.22 -0.74 15.81
C GLY A 45 -20.00 0.10 14.78
N ASN A 46 -21.18 0.64 15.12
CA ASN A 46 -21.95 1.46 14.19
C ASN A 46 -21.19 2.76 13.86
N TYR A 47 -21.29 3.17 12.60
CA TYR A 47 -20.71 4.40 12.09
C TYR A 47 -21.75 5.51 12.09
N MET A 48 -21.38 6.64 12.69
CA MET A 48 -22.16 7.87 12.64
C MET A 48 -21.42 8.86 11.74
N GLY A 49 -22.11 9.33 10.71
CA GLY A 49 -21.57 10.29 9.77
C GLY A 49 -21.39 11.67 10.38
N ARG A 50 -20.50 12.47 9.78
CA ARG A 50 -20.43 13.90 10.05
C ARG A 50 -21.78 14.55 9.74
N GLY A 51 -22.25 15.44 10.60
CA GLY A 51 -23.52 16.15 10.40
C GLY A 51 -24.77 15.43 10.90
N THR A 52 -24.66 14.23 11.48
CA THR A 52 -25.83 13.57 12.08
C THR A 52 -26.40 14.41 13.22
N LYS A 53 -27.68 14.76 13.15
CA LYS A 53 -28.39 15.57 14.15
C LYS A 53 -28.78 14.70 15.33
N VAL A 54 -28.32 15.08 16.52
CA VAL A 54 -28.51 14.31 17.75
C VAL A 54 -28.83 15.22 18.93
N ASN A 55 -29.75 14.75 19.78
CA ASN A 55 -30.01 15.39 21.06
C ASN A 55 -28.84 15.05 21.99
N THR A 56 -28.22 16.08 22.54
CA THR A 56 -26.93 16.01 23.21
C THR A 56 -27.01 16.79 24.51
N ARG A 57 -26.26 16.34 25.50
CA ARG A 57 -26.12 17.09 26.75
C ARG A 57 -24.77 17.77 26.73
N LYS A 58 -24.70 19.08 26.98
CA LYS A 58 -23.44 19.83 27.08
C LYS A 58 -23.16 20.20 28.52
N GLU A 59 -21.89 20.14 28.88
CA GLU A 59 -21.36 20.52 30.18
C GLU A 59 -20.12 21.40 29.96
N ILE A 60 -19.85 22.28 30.91
CA ILE A 60 -18.59 23.05 30.96
C ILE A 60 -17.61 22.21 31.78
N VAL A 61 -16.43 21.95 31.25
CA VAL A 61 -15.41 21.20 31.98
C VAL A 61 -14.80 22.12 33.03
N ASP A 62 -15.00 21.79 34.31
CA ASP A 62 -14.39 22.51 35.42
C ASP A 62 -12.86 22.24 35.43
N GLY A 63 -12.04 23.29 35.44
CA GLY A 63 -10.57 23.20 35.53
C GLY A 63 -9.79 23.19 34.20
N GLU A 64 -10.47 23.07 33.05
CA GLU A 64 -9.83 23.11 31.72
C GLU A 64 -10.31 24.35 30.95
N THR A 65 -9.44 25.35 30.80
CA THR A 65 -9.72 26.59 30.05
C THR A 65 -8.50 26.93 29.22
N TYR A 66 -8.71 27.27 27.95
CA TYR A 66 -7.62 27.66 27.05
C TYR A 66 -7.68 29.16 26.79
N LEU A 67 -6.67 29.92 27.25
CA LEU A 67 -6.61 31.38 27.08
C LEU A 67 -7.90 32.12 27.49
N GLY A 68 -8.61 31.63 28.53
CA GLY A 68 -9.90 32.18 28.99
C GLY A 68 -11.14 31.63 28.27
N ILE A 69 -10.98 30.81 27.23
CA ILE A 69 -12.06 30.11 26.53
C ILE A 69 -12.40 28.82 27.27
N ARG A 70 -13.66 28.69 27.65
CA ARG A 70 -14.18 27.52 28.37
C ARG A 70 -14.24 26.31 27.43
N ILE A 71 -13.75 25.17 27.91
CA ILE A 71 -13.84 23.92 27.17
C ILE A 71 -15.17 23.25 27.50
N HIS A 72 -15.87 22.83 26.46
CA HIS A 72 -17.16 22.14 26.59
C HIS A 72 -16.98 20.65 26.35
N ARG A 73 -17.68 19.86 27.16
CA ARG A 73 -17.85 18.42 26.97
C ARG A 73 -19.27 18.13 26.57
N ALA A 74 -19.44 17.45 25.44
CA ALA A 74 -20.72 17.06 24.89
C ALA A 74 -20.89 15.54 24.99
N TYR A 75 -22.03 15.12 25.54
CA TYR A 75 -22.44 13.72 25.69
C TYR A 75 -23.43 13.36 24.60
N PHE A 76 -22.99 12.52 23.68
CA PHE A 76 -23.76 12.03 22.55
C PHE A 76 -24.24 10.61 22.82
N LYS A 77 -25.34 10.22 22.18
CA LYS A 77 -25.87 8.85 22.19
C LYS A 77 -25.73 8.22 20.81
N CYS A 78 -25.30 6.97 20.76
CA CYS A 78 -25.33 6.20 19.52
C CYS A 78 -26.78 5.91 19.11
N SER A 79 -27.07 5.99 17.81
CA SER A 79 -28.40 5.70 17.26
C SER A 79 -28.85 4.25 17.44
N THR A 80 -27.91 3.30 17.55
CA THR A 80 -28.23 1.86 17.62
C THR A 80 -28.21 1.33 19.04
N CYS A 81 -27.08 1.47 19.75
CA CYS A 81 -26.91 0.88 21.08
C CYS A 81 -27.24 1.82 22.23
N SER A 82 -27.61 3.08 21.95
CA SER A 82 -27.83 4.14 22.94
C SER A 82 -26.66 4.37 23.91
N ALA A 83 -25.49 3.79 23.64
CA ALA A 83 -24.29 4.01 24.43
C ALA A 83 -23.84 5.46 24.31
N GLU A 84 -23.39 6.01 25.43
CA GLU A 84 -22.94 7.39 25.51
C GLU A 84 -21.46 7.49 25.13
N PHE A 85 -21.14 8.48 24.31
CA PHE A 85 -19.77 8.83 23.95
C PHE A 85 -19.57 10.33 24.14
N THR A 86 -18.35 10.71 24.49
CA THR A 86 -18.03 12.09 24.86
C THR A 86 -17.05 12.72 23.88
N ILE A 87 -17.34 13.97 23.54
CA ILE A 87 -16.48 14.81 22.71
C ILE A 87 -16.17 16.08 23.49
N LYS A 88 -14.90 16.47 23.51
CA LYS A 88 -14.42 17.75 23.99
C LYS A 88 -14.13 18.70 22.83
N THR A 89 -14.30 19.99 23.07
CA THR A 89 -13.88 21.05 22.14
C THR A 89 -12.42 21.43 22.38
N ASP A 90 -11.60 21.47 21.33
CA ASP A 90 -10.19 21.86 21.40
C ASP A 90 -9.97 23.20 20.68
N PRO A 91 -9.95 24.32 21.41
CA PRO A 91 -9.79 25.65 20.82
C PRO A 91 -8.42 25.88 20.17
N GLN A 92 -7.37 25.15 20.57
CA GLN A 92 -6.03 25.29 19.99
C GLN A 92 -5.99 24.87 18.51
N ASN A 93 -6.67 23.78 18.16
CA ASN A 93 -6.67 23.22 16.80
C ASN A 93 -7.95 23.52 16.03
N SER A 94 -8.86 24.34 16.59
CA SER A 94 -10.22 24.57 16.06
C SER A 94 -10.99 23.29 15.76
N ASP A 95 -10.72 22.25 16.54
CA ASP A 95 -11.19 20.89 16.31
C ASP A 95 -11.90 20.33 17.56
N TYR A 96 -12.32 19.09 17.45
CA TYR A 96 -12.91 18.35 18.57
C TYR A 96 -12.14 17.05 18.80
N THR A 97 -12.01 16.65 20.05
CA THR A 97 -11.36 15.39 20.46
C THR A 97 -12.37 14.46 21.12
N VAL A 98 -12.29 13.19 20.75
CA VAL A 98 -13.12 12.13 21.34
C VAL A 98 -12.43 11.60 22.58
N GLU A 99 -13.09 11.66 23.74
CA GLU A 99 -12.54 11.09 24.98
C GLU A 99 -12.97 9.64 25.17
N PHE A 100 -14.29 9.39 25.21
CA PHE A 100 -14.86 8.11 25.61
C PHE A 100 -15.87 7.56 24.60
N GLY A 101 -15.99 6.23 24.53
CA GLY A 101 -17.10 5.52 23.87
C GLY A 101 -17.05 5.45 22.34
N ALA A 102 -16.10 6.15 21.73
CA ALA A 102 -16.01 6.31 20.29
C ALA A 102 -14.56 6.39 19.81
N THR A 103 -14.37 6.10 18.52
CA THR A 103 -13.13 6.35 17.80
C THR A 103 -13.45 7.20 16.57
N ARG A 104 -12.63 8.23 16.30
CA ARG A 104 -12.74 9.02 15.07
C ARG A 104 -12.39 8.14 13.87
N ASN A 105 -13.15 8.24 12.79
CA ASN A 105 -12.79 7.55 11.55
C ASN A 105 -11.51 8.17 10.97
N PHE A 106 -10.66 7.32 10.38
CA PHE A 106 -9.40 7.75 9.78
C PHE A 106 -9.66 8.46 8.45
N GLU A 107 -9.20 9.70 8.35
CA GLU A 107 -9.26 10.53 7.15
C GLU A 107 -7.84 10.61 6.57
N PRO A 108 -7.55 9.99 5.40
CA PRO A 108 -6.19 9.94 4.86
C PRO A 108 -5.52 11.30 4.68
N TRP A 109 -6.28 12.32 4.27
CA TRP A 109 -5.77 13.68 4.07
C TRP A 109 -5.22 14.33 5.35
N ARG A 110 -5.75 14.00 6.54
CA ARG A 110 -5.20 14.54 7.80
C ARG A 110 -3.83 14.00 8.15
N VAL A 111 -3.50 12.79 7.72
CA VAL A 111 -2.16 12.23 7.90
C VAL A 111 -1.21 12.81 6.87
N GLU A 112 -1.67 13.03 5.64
CA GLU A 112 -0.88 13.72 4.63
C GLU A 112 -0.51 15.15 5.08
N ASP A 113 -1.46 15.93 5.59
CA ASP A 113 -1.17 17.30 6.07
C ASP A 113 -0.14 17.29 7.21
N GLN A 114 -0.27 16.38 8.18
CA GLN A 114 0.71 16.23 9.26
C GLN A 114 2.09 15.80 8.77
N GLU A 115 2.14 14.94 7.76
CA GLU A 115 3.39 14.45 7.19
C GLU A 115 4.04 15.50 6.29
N VAL A 116 3.25 16.27 5.54
CA VAL A 116 3.72 17.39 4.72
C VAL A 116 4.34 18.48 5.59
N ASP A 117 3.71 18.83 6.71
CA ASP A 117 4.28 19.82 7.63
C ASP A 117 5.58 19.31 8.27
N ARG A 118 5.63 18.04 8.68
CA ARG A 118 6.88 17.40 9.15
C ARG A 118 7.96 17.36 8.08
N ARG A 119 7.61 17.10 6.82
CA ARG A 119 8.55 17.10 5.69
C ARG A 119 9.07 18.50 5.40
N LYS A 120 8.23 19.53 5.45
CA LYS A 120 8.68 20.92 5.30
C LYS A 120 9.65 21.31 6.41
N ASP A 121 9.37 20.91 7.65
CA ASP A 121 10.26 21.19 8.79
C ASP A 121 11.59 20.42 8.71
N ALA A 122 11.57 19.20 8.16
CA ALA A 122 12.76 18.38 7.94
C ALA A 122 13.57 18.77 6.69
N GLU A 123 12.91 19.29 5.66
CA GLU A 123 13.51 19.92 4.47
C GLU A 123 13.97 21.35 4.79
N GLY A 124 14.82 21.51 5.82
CA GLY A 124 15.26 22.81 6.33
C GLY A 124 16.01 23.71 5.34
N ASP A 125 16.40 23.20 4.17
CA ASP A 125 17.11 23.97 3.14
C ASP A 125 16.23 24.19 1.88
N PRO A 126 15.74 25.41 1.63
CA PRO A 126 14.90 25.71 0.48
C PRO A 126 15.62 25.46 -0.86
N LEU A 127 16.95 25.62 -0.91
CA LEU A 127 17.75 25.36 -2.11
C LEU A 127 17.80 23.87 -2.46
N LYS A 128 17.87 23.00 -1.44
CA LYS A 128 17.88 21.54 -1.62
C LYS A 128 16.51 21.01 -2.03
N SER A 129 15.42 21.57 -1.50
CA SER A 129 14.06 21.24 -1.96
C SER A 129 13.87 21.67 -3.43
N LEU A 130 14.39 22.84 -3.82
CA LEU A 130 14.37 23.31 -5.21
C LEU A 130 15.18 22.39 -6.14
N GLU A 131 16.40 22.00 -5.76
CA GLU A 131 17.23 21.07 -6.53
C GLU A 131 16.55 19.69 -6.67
N ASN A 132 15.90 19.20 -5.61
CA ASN A 132 15.15 17.95 -5.68
C ASN A 132 13.96 18.05 -6.64
N ARG A 133 13.21 19.16 -6.62
CA ARG A 133 12.09 19.39 -7.54
C ARG A 133 12.55 19.44 -9.00
N THR A 134 13.66 20.12 -9.29
CA THR A 134 14.20 20.18 -10.66
C THR A 134 14.73 18.82 -11.12
N ARG A 135 15.37 18.04 -10.22
CA ARG A 135 15.80 16.66 -10.51
C ARG A 135 14.63 15.72 -10.75
N VAL A 136 13.56 15.83 -9.98
CA VAL A 136 12.32 15.05 -10.18
C VAL A 136 11.69 15.42 -11.52
N SER A 137 11.52 16.72 -11.81
CA SER A 137 10.96 17.18 -13.08
C SER A 137 11.79 16.71 -14.28
N LYS A 138 13.13 16.73 -14.18
CA LYS A 138 14.00 16.19 -15.24
C LYS A 138 13.79 14.69 -15.45
N ARG A 139 13.72 13.90 -14.37
CA ARG A 139 13.46 12.46 -14.45
C ARG A 139 12.09 12.14 -15.04
N GLU A 140 11.07 12.92 -14.70
CA GLU A 140 9.72 12.79 -15.27
C GLU A 140 9.77 13.04 -16.78
N MET A 141 10.45 14.10 -17.23
CA MET A 141 10.64 14.39 -18.66
C MET A 141 11.37 13.26 -19.39
N ASP A 142 12.45 12.72 -18.80
CA ASP A 142 13.21 11.62 -19.38
C ASP A 142 12.33 10.34 -19.47
N THR A 143 11.55 10.06 -18.42
CA THR A 143 10.63 8.91 -18.38
C THR A 143 9.52 9.02 -19.42
N ASP A 144 8.96 10.22 -19.61
CA ASP A 144 7.93 10.46 -20.62
C ASP A 144 8.49 10.29 -22.05
N ALA A 145 9.71 10.77 -22.29
CA ALA A 145 10.40 10.57 -23.56
C ALA A 145 10.63 9.07 -23.87
N ASP A 146 11.03 8.28 -22.87
CA ASP A 146 11.21 6.83 -23.00
C ASP A 146 9.87 6.12 -23.28
N ILE A 147 8.79 6.53 -22.60
CA ILE A 147 7.44 6.00 -22.83
C ILE A 147 7.00 6.27 -24.27
N ASP A 148 7.25 7.48 -24.78
CA ASP A 148 6.89 7.86 -26.14
C ASP A 148 7.72 7.11 -27.20
N GLN A 149 9.01 6.88 -26.94
CA GLN A 149 9.84 6.01 -27.79
C GLN A 149 9.25 4.61 -27.88
N VAL A 150 8.92 3.99 -26.73
CA VAL A 150 8.33 2.64 -26.69
C VAL A 150 6.95 2.62 -27.38
N ARG A 151 6.13 3.65 -27.19
CA ARG A 151 4.83 3.78 -27.89
C ARG A 151 5.03 3.87 -29.41
N SER A 152 6.00 4.65 -29.89
CA SER A 152 6.30 4.78 -31.32
C SER A 152 6.77 3.45 -31.95
N ILE A 153 7.57 2.67 -31.21
CA ILE A 153 8.04 1.35 -31.62
C ILE A 153 6.85 0.39 -31.69
N LYS A 154 6.02 0.35 -30.65
CA LYS A 154 4.81 -0.48 -30.62
C LYS A 154 3.82 -0.14 -31.74
N ALA A 155 3.61 1.14 -32.04
CA ALA A 155 2.75 1.57 -33.14
C ALA A 155 3.26 1.06 -34.49
N ARG A 156 4.59 1.09 -34.72
CA ARG A 156 5.22 0.52 -35.93
C ARG A 156 5.09 -1.00 -36.00
N HIS A 157 5.22 -1.70 -34.88
CA HIS A 157 5.08 -3.15 -34.82
C HIS A 157 3.63 -3.64 -34.81
N ALA A 158 2.63 -2.76 -34.64
CA ALA A 158 1.22 -3.14 -34.63
C ALA A 158 0.75 -3.77 -35.95
N ALA A 159 1.39 -3.41 -37.08
CA ALA A 159 1.11 -3.98 -38.39
C ALA A 159 1.75 -5.36 -38.63
N VAL A 160 2.66 -5.83 -37.75
CA VAL A 160 3.42 -7.07 -37.93
C VAL A 160 3.04 -8.06 -36.82
N SER A 161 2.44 -9.20 -37.19
CA SER A 161 2.13 -10.23 -36.21
C SER A 161 3.41 -10.92 -35.71
N SER A 162 3.45 -11.29 -34.44
CA SER A 162 4.57 -12.01 -33.84
C SER A 162 4.82 -13.37 -34.51
N GLU A 163 3.76 -14.03 -34.96
CA GLU A 163 3.83 -15.31 -35.68
C GLU A 163 4.50 -15.14 -37.05
N ALA A 164 4.13 -14.10 -37.81
CA ALA A 164 4.74 -13.80 -39.10
C ALA A 164 6.25 -13.45 -38.97
N MET A 165 6.63 -12.75 -37.90
CA MET A 165 8.05 -12.48 -37.60
C MET A 165 8.83 -13.76 -37.29
N LEU A 166 8.27 -14.67 -36.48
CA LEU A 166 8.91 -15.94 -36.14
C LEU A 166 9.07 -16.84 -37.36
N GLU A 167 8.07 -16.91 -38.24
CA GLU A 167 8.18 -17.66 -39.49
C GLU A 167 9.25 -17.08 -40.42
N ALA A 168 9.32 -15.75 -40.56
CA ALA A 168 10.35 -15.10 -41.37
C ALA A 168 11.76 -15.36 -40.82
N LEU A 169 11.95 -15.35 -39.49
CA LEU A 169 13.23 -15.69 -38.87
C LEU A 169 13.60 -17.16 -39.08
N GLN A 170 12.66 -18.08 -38.95
CA GLN A 170 12.89 -19.51 -39.18
C GLN A 170 13.22 -19.81 -40.65
N ARG A 171 12.56 -19.15 -41.62
CA ARG A 171 12.87 -19.29 -43.05
C ARG A 171 14.29 -18.80 -43.36
N ASN A 172 14.64 -17.60 -42.88
CA ASN A 172 15.99 -17.04 -43.04
C ASN A 172 17.07 -17.90 -42.37
N ALA A 173 16.80 -18.47 -41.18
CA ALA A 173 17.74 -19.37 -40.51
C ALA A 173 18.01 -20.63 -41.35
N LYS A 174 16.95 -21.28 -41.85
CA LYS A 174 17.06 -22.45 -42.73
C LYS A 174 17.78 -22.16 -44.05
N GLU A 175 17.57 -20.98 -44.63
CA GLU A 175 18.27 -20.55 -45.84
C GLU A 175 19.77 -20.33 -45.59
N LYS A 176 20.13 -19.72 -44.46
CA LYS A 176 21.53 -19.54 -44.06
C LYS A 176 22.22 -20.88 -43.76
N GLU A 177 21.55 -21.81 -43.08
CA GLU A 177 22.08 -23.15 -42.84
C GLU A 177 22.38 -23.88 -44.15
N LYS A 178 21.46 -23.85 -45.13
CA LYS A 178 21.70 -24.43 -46.46
C LYS A 178 22.86 -23.77 -47.20
N GLN A 179 23.03 -22.46 -47.07
CA GLN A 179 24.17 -21.76 -47.68
C GLN A 179 25.50 -22.16 -47.04
N LEU A 180 25.52 -22.36 -45.72
CA LEU A 180 26.69 -22.85 -44.99
C LEU A 180 26.99 -24.30 -45.37
N GLU A 181 25.98 -25.18 -45.39
CA GLU A 181 26.13 -26.57 -45.84
C GLU A 181 26.68 -26.65 -47.28
N ALA A 182 26.20 -25.80 -48.19
CA ALA A 182 26.72 -25.74 -49.55
C ALA A 182 28.18 -25.26 -49.62
N GLN A 183 28.58 -24.31 -48.76
CA GLN A 183 29.97 -23.86 -48.64
C GLN A 183 30.85 -24.96 -48.05
N ASP A 184 30.39 -25.64 -47.00
CA ASP A 184 31.07 -26.76 -46.37
C ASP A 184 31.21 -27.95 -47.33
N GLU A 185 30.19 -28.24 -48.13
CA GLU A 185 30.26 -29.24 -49.20
C GLU A 185 31.24 -28.85 -50.31
N ALA A 186 31.30 -27.57 -50.70
CA ALA A 186 32.26 -27.09 -51.69
C ALA A 186 33.70 -27.20 -51.17
N ILE A 187 33.91 -26.86 -49.89
CA ILE A 187 35.19 -27.04 -49.19
C ILE A 187 35.55 -28.53 -49.13
N ALA A 188 34.63 -29.39 -48.70
CA ALA A 188 34.84 -30.84 -48.64
C ALA A 188 35.15 -31.44 -50.02
N LYS A 189 34.45 -31.02 -51.09
CA LYS A 189 34.71 -31.45 -52.48
C LYS A 189 36.08 -31.00 -52.97
N SER A 190 36.55 -29.81 -52.58
CA SER A 190 37.90 -29.33 -52.90
C SER A 190 39.00 -30.12 -52.18
N ILE A 191 38.75 -30.52 -50.93
CA ILE A 191 39.66 -31.35 -50.14
C ILE A 191 39.67 -32.80 -50.67
N PHE A 192 38.53 -33.34 -51.11
CA PHE A 192 38.43 -34.70 -51.63
C PHE A 192 38.98 -34.88 -53.05
N ARG A 193 38.96 -33.85 -53.91
CA ARG A 193 39.58 -33.92 -55.25
C ARG A 193 41.11 -34.02 -55.22
N ASN A 194 41.74 -33.70 -54.09
CA ASN A 194 43.20 -33.70 -53.91
C ASN A 194 43.72 -34.92 -53.12
N LYS A 195 43.05 -36.08 -53.18
CA LYS A 195 43.57 -37.31 -52.56
C LYS A 195 44.23 -38.22 -53.60
N GLU A 196 45.55 -38.29 -53.55
CA GLU A 196 46.33 -39.43 -54.03
C GLU A 196 45.87 -40.71 -53.31
N ILE A 197 45.70 -41.78 -54.07
CA ILE A 197 45.33 -43.12 -53.59
C ILE A 197 46.54 -43.73 -52.89
N VAL A 198 46.46 -43.97 -51.57
CA VAL A 198 47.46 -44.77 -50.85
C VAL A 198 46.89 -46.17 -50.58
N LEU A 199 47.44 -47.17 -51.27
CA LEU A 199 47.24 -48.61 -51.02
C LEU A 199 47.83 -48.98 -49.64
N ARG A 200 47.07 -49.69 -48.80
CA ARG A 200 47.61 -50.38 -47.61
C ARG A 200 47.53 -51.90 -47.81
N ILE A 201 48.67 -52.54 -47.60
CA ILE A 201 48.95 -53.97 -47.76
C ILE A 201 48.18 -54.79 -46.71
N HIS A 202 47.82 -56.01 -47.09
CA HIS A 202 47.03 -57.02 -46.37
C HIS A 202 47.94 -58.01 -45.64
N ASP A 203 47.62 -58.37 -44.40
CA ASP A 203 48.14 -59.57 -43.71
C ASP A 203 46.97 -60.28 -43.00
N GLU A 204 46.73 -61.55 -43.35
CA GLU A 204 45.92 -62.54 -42.60
C GLU A 204 46.83 -63.16 -41.51
N GLU A 205 46.39 -63.77 -40.39
CA GLU A 205 45.29 -64.71 -40.15
C GLU A 205 44.85 -64.70 -38.66
N ASP A 206 43.73 -65.39 -38.41
CA ASP A 206 43.35 -66.17 -37.23
C ASP A 206 42.16 -65.76 -36.34
N GLN A 207 41.31 -66.77 -36.16
CA GLN A 207 39.90 -66.73 -35.75
C GLN A 207 39.68 -66.95 -34.25
N ALA A 208 38.47 -66.54 -33.84
CA ALA A 208 37.64 -67.03 -32.73
C ALA A 208 37.90 -66.48 -31.30
N VAL A 209 36.90 -65.81 -30.71
CA VAL A 209 35.84 -66.39 -29.85
C VAL A 209 34.97 -65.26 -29.27
N ARG A 210 33.70 -65.61 -29.02
CA ARG A 210 32.56 -64.81 -28.57
C ARG A 210 32.66 -64.25 -27.14
N THR A 211 31.79 -63.26 -26.91
CA THR A 211 31.00 -62.93 -25.69
C THR A 211 31.60 -62.11 -24.53
N LEU A 212 31.12 -60.85 -24.48
CA LEU A 212 30.46 -60.12 -23.38
C LEU A 212 31.27 -59.48 -22.21
N LYS A 213 30.87 -58.20 -21.99
CA LYS A 213 31.06 -57.29 -20.82
C LYS A 213 32.43 -56.59 -20.78
N THR A 214 32.55 -55.28 -20.59
CA THR A 214 31.78 -54.35 -19.74
C THR A 214 32.07 -52.87 -20.09
N LYS A 215 31.00 -52.05 -20.03
CA LYS A 215 30.87 -50.67 -19.50
C LYS A 215 31.86 -49.57 -19.94
N ILE A 216 31.33 -48.53 -20.61
CA ILE A 216 31.53 -47.10 -20.30
C ILE A 216 30.19 -46.38 -20.57
N VAL A 217 29.95 -45.35 -19.76
CA VAL A 217 28.68 -44.74 -19.35
C VAL A 217 28.18 -43.69 -20.34
N ASP A 218 26.87 -43.67 -20.58
CA ASP A 218 26.14 -42.62 -21.28
C ASP A 218 26.18 -41.29 -20.49
N TYR A 219 26.52 -40.19 -21.18
CA TYR A 219 26.03 -38.87 -20.80
C TYR A 219 25.41 -38.22 -22.03
N ARG A 220 24.09 -38.27 -22.12
CA ARG A 220 23.28 -37.46 -23.03
C ARG A 220 22.98 -36.14 -22.33
N ASP A 221 23.16 -35.03 -23.02
CA ASP A 221 22.30 -33.87 -22.82
C ASP A 221 21.68 -33.43 -24.16
N PRO A 222 20.34 -33.43 -24.26
CA PRO A 222 19.59 -32.88 -25.38
C PRO A 222 19.18 -31.43 -25.11
N THR A 223 19.29 -30.56 -26.11
CA THR A 223 18.73 -29.21 -26.09
C THR A 223 17.30 -29.19 -26.62
N THR A 224 16.41 -28.53 -25.86
CA THR A 224 15.19 -27.78 -26.27
C THR A 224 14.13 -28.44 -27.19
N GLY A 225 12.83 -28.51 -26.86
CA GLY A 225 12.06 -28.02 -25.72
C GLY A 225 10.54 -28.28 -25.91
N SER A 226 9.70 -27.90 -24.93
CA SER A 226 8.44 -27.14 -25.11
C SER A 226 7.47 -27.28 -23.92
N LEU A 227 6.67 -26.21 -23.75
CA LEU A 227 5.36 -26.11 -23.09
C LEU A 227 5.28 -25.93 -21.57
N THR A 228 5.26 -24.63 -21.25
CA THR A 228 4.25 -23.98 -20.43
C THR A 228 2.84 -24.59 -20.50
N LYS A 229 2.20 -24.77 -19.33
CA LYS A 229 0.78 -24.44 -19.09
C LYS A 229 0.47 -24.40 -17.60
N SER A 230 0.32 -23.19 -17.05
CA SER A 230 -0.81 -22.89 -16.16
C SER A 230 -0.92 -21.40 -15.81
N ARG A 231 -2.08 -20.83 -16.17
CA ARG A 231 -2.86 -19.79 -15.48
C ARG A 231 -2.15 -18.49 -15.05
N PHE A 232 -2.34 -17.46 -15.88
CA PHE A 232 -2.48 -16.08 -15.41
C PHE A 232 -3.96 -15.74 -15.19
N LEU A 233 -4.34 -15.50 -13.93
CA LEU A 233 -5.25 -14.43 -13.57
C LEU A 233 -4.36 -13.30 -12.99
N ARG A 234 -4.57 -12.07 -13.48
CA ARG A 234 -3.80 -10.86 -13.10
C ARG A 234 -3.91 -10.59 -11.58
N PRO A 235 -2.90 -9.95 -10.97
CA PRO A 235 -2.95 -8.48 -10.85
C PRO A 235 -1.60 -7.76 -10.96
N CYS A 236 -1.72 -6.44 -11.10
CA CYS A 236 -0.74 -5.39 -11.33
C CYS A 236 0.42 -5.27 -10.32
N SER A 237 1.57 -4.81 -10.81
CA SER A 237 2.58 -3.98 -10.12
C SER A 237 3.33 -3.23 -11.23
N ARG A 238 3.27 -1.90 -11.41
CA ARG A 238 3.81 -0.83 -10.54
C ARG A 238 5.06 -1.28 -9.80
N GLY A 239 6.21 -1.08 -10.43
CA GLY A 239 7.49 -0.99 -9.74
C GLY A 239 7.74 0.47 -9.37
N GLU A 240 7.81 0.74 -8.08
CA GLU A 240 8.71 1.73 -7.51
C GLU A 240 9.85 0.94 -6.86
N GLU A 241 11.08 1.26 -7.23
CA GLU A 241 12.28 0.75 -6.59
C GLU A 241 12.57 1.57 -5.34
N LEU A 242 12.66 0.90 -4.19
CA LEU A 242 13.39 1.41 -3.04
C LEU A 242 14.58 0.50 -2.74
N ASN A 243 15.75 1.13 -2.80
CA ASN A 243 17.05 0.62 -2.44
C ASN A 243 17.09 0.18 -0.97
N LEU A 244 17.54 -1.06 -0.73
CA LEU A 244 17.81 -1.57 0.61
C LEU A 244 19.32 -1.69 0.84
N SER A 245 19.94 -0.62 1.31
CA SER A 245 21.30 -0.64 1.87
C SER A 245 21.35 0.14 3.19
N LYS A 246 20.70 -0.42 4.21
CA LYS A 246 20.98 -0.18 5.64
C LYS A 246 20.04 -1.04 6.47
N LEU A 247 20.55 -2.16 6.99
CA LEU A 247 20.04 -2.82 8.19
C LEU A 247 21.10 -3.83 8.65
N ILE A 248 22.17 -3.29 9.23
CA ILE A 248 23.09 -4.06 10.07
C ILE A 248 22.49 -4.06 11.49
N SER A 249 22.29 -5.28 11.99
CA SER A 249 22.17 -5.71 13.40
C SER A 249 21.34 -4.86 14.36
N ASN A 250 20.21 -5.41 14.79
CA ASN A 250 19.83 -5.52 16.22
C ASN A 250 18.59 -6.41 16.34
N SER A 251 18.76 -7.72 16.19
CA SER A 251 17.75 -8.69 16.64
C SER A 251 17.91 -8.91 18.14
N SER A 252 17.01 -8.33 18.93
CA SER A 252 16.84 -8.67 20.33
C SER A 252 16.28 -10.09 20.43
N CYS A 253 17.12 -11.05 20.80
CA CYS A 253 16.68 -12.37 21.22
C CYS A 253 15.78 -12.24 22.46
N VAL A 254 14.49 -12.52 22.31
CA VAL A 254 13.54 -12.65 23.41
C VAL A 254 13.93 -13.88 24.23
N ARG A 255 14.52 -13.68 25.41
CA ARG A 255 14.64 -14.72 26.44
C ARG A 255 13.29 -14.89 27.12
N VAL A 256 12.63 -16.02 26.85
CA VAL A 256 11.45 -16.45 27.62
C VAL A 256 11.95 -17.06 28.93
N SER A 257 11.83 -16.33 30.03
CA SER A 257 12.04 -16.85 31.39
C SER A 257 10.70 -17.22 32.02
N VAL A 258 10.51 -18.50 32.33
CA VAL A 258 9.34 -19.01 33.06
C VAL A 258 9.51 -18.69 34.55
N ILE A 259 8.75 -17.73 35.05
CA ILE A 259 8.66 -17.41 36.48
C ILE A 259 7.61 -18.32 37.13
N LYS A 260 8.03 -19.20 38.04
CA LYS A 260 7.10 -19.96 38.90
C LYS A 260 6.49 -19.02 39.93
N LYS A 261 5.16 -18.94 40.00
CA LYS A 261 4.45 -18.21 41.06
C LYS A 261 4.74 -18.84 42.43
N PRO A 262 5.03 -18.05 43.49
CA PRO A 262 5.14 -18.58 44.85
C PRO A 262 3.76 -19.01 45.38
N ARG A 263 3.72 -20.12 46.13
CA ARG A 263 2.54 -20.59 46.85
C ARG A 263 2.17 -19.58 47.93
N THR A 264 0.92 -19.12 47.93
CA THR A 264 0.31 -18.38 49.04
C THR A 264 0.11 -19.33 50.22
N VAL A 265 0.78 -19.07 51.34
CA VAL A 265 0.47 -19.72 52.63
C VAL A 265 -0.70 -18.95 53.26
N PRO A 266 -1.77 -19.62 53.72
CA PRO A 266 -2.85 -18.94 54.45
C PRO A 266 -2.33 -18.49 55.82
N LYS A 267 -2.51 -17.20 56.16
CA LYS A 267 -2.30 -16.71 57.52
C LYS A 267 -3.52 -17.07 58.37
N SER A 268 -3.27 -17.77 59.48
CA SER A 268 -4.10 -17.78 60.69
C SER A 268 -4.09 -16.43 61.37
#